data_AF-A0A7M2Y771-F1
#
_entry.id   AF-A0A7M2Y771-F1
#
_cell.length_a   1.000
_cell.length_b   1.000
_cell.length_c   1.000
_cell.angle_alpha   90.00
_cell.angle_beta   90.00
_cell.angle_gamma   90.00
#
_symmetry.space_group_name_H-M   'P 1'
#
loop_
_entity.id
_entity.type
_entity.pdbx_description
1 polymer ?
#
loop_
_entity_poly.entity_id
_entity_poly.type
_entity_poly.pdbx_seq_one_letter_code
_entity_poly.pdbx_strand_id
1 'polypeptide(L)' 'MPEERLDFPPGLVENQIKDQAKAHHMSEEEVVEKVLLEKQAVKSFVPIEKLGEIAVFLAAENATTVSGSIFTLDGAWSAQ' A
#
# COMPACT_ATOMS: atom_id res chain seq x y z
N MET A 1 18.43 4.70 -16.79
CA MET A 1 17.32 4.23 -15.95
C MET A 1 17.04 5.38 -15.00
N PRO A 2 15.90 6.08 -15.07
CA PRO A 2 15.62 7.13 -14.12
C PRO A 2 15.55 6.50 -12.73
N GLU A 3 16.13 7.18 -11.76
CA GLU A 3 16.38 6.75 -10.39
C GLU A 3 15.15 6.06 -9.77
N GLU A 4 15.36 4.88 -9.18
CA GLU A 4 14.42 4.18 -8.31
C GLU A 4 14.16 5.04 -7.06
N ARG A 5 13.36 6.10 -7.21
CA ARG A 5 12.65 6.67 -6.08
C ARG A 5 11.75 5.54 -5.59
N LEU A 6 11.96 5.04 -4.37
CA LEU A 6 10.95 4.26 -3.67
C LEU A 6 9.64 5.00 -3.90
N ASP A 7 8.69 4.35 -4.57
CA ASP A 7 7.49 4.97 -5.14
C ASP A 7 6.60 5.41 -3.98
N PHE A 8 6.95 6.55 -3.36
CA PHE A 8 6.23 7.10 -2.23
C PHE A 8 4.87 7.56 -2.76
N PRO A 9 3.76 7.11 -2.16
CA PRO A 9 2.46 7.51 -2.63
C PRO A 9 2.35 9.05 -2.57
N PRO A 10 1.97 9.72 -3.67
CA PRO A 10 1.95 11.17 -3.71
C PRO A 10 0.97 11.75 -2.66
N GLY A 11 1.31 12.92 -2.10
CA GLY A 11 0.42 13.67 -1.21
C GLY A 11 0.57 13.33 0.28
N LEU A 12 -0.52 12.90 0.93
CA LEU A 12 -0.61 12.74 2.39
C LEU A 12 0.47 11.79 2.96
N VAL A 13 0.82 10.73 2.23
CA VAL A 13 1.75 9.71 2.71
C VAL A 13 3.18 10.25 2.81
N GLU A 14 3.62 11.12 1.90
CA GLU A 14 4.95 11.75 2.01
C GLU A 14 5.14 12.55 3.31
N ASN A 15 4.11 13.29 3.74
CA ASN A 15 4.16 14.03 4.99
C ASN A 15 4.18 13.09 6.20
N GLN A 16 3.42 11.98 6.14
CA GLN A 16 3.44 10.96 7.18
C GLN A 16 4.81 10.29 7.29
N ILE A 17 5.48 9.97 6.17
CA ILE A 17 6.83 9.41 6.17
C ILE A 17 7.81 10.36 6.87
N LYS A 18 7.76 11.66 6.54
CA LYS A 18 8.61 12.69 7.19
C LYS A 18 8.36 12.81 8.69
N ASP A 19 7.09 12.78 9.10
CA ASP A 19 6.73 12.89 10.51
C ASP A 19 7.15 11.64 11.29
N GLN A 20 6.98 10.45 10.71
CA GLN A 20 7.46 9.19 11.27
C GLN A 20 8.99 9.14 11.35
N ALA A 21 9.70 9.62 10.32
CA ALA A 21 11.17 9.68 10.30
C ALA A 21 11.70 10.51 11.46
N LYS A 22 11.08 11.69 11.70
CA LYS A 22 11.39 12.52 12.87
C LYS A 22 11.06 11.83 14.20
N ALA A 23 9.89 11.18 14.29
CA ALA A 23 9.43 10.54 15.51
C ALA A 23 10.28 9.31 15.91
N HIS A 24 10.78 8.57 14.92
CA HIS A 24 11.56 7.34 15.11
C HIS A 24 13.07 7.55 15.03
N HIS A 25 13.53 8.76 14.71
CA HIS A 25 14.95 9.09 14.48
C HIS A 25 15.60 8.20 13.41
N MET A 26 14.87 7.98 12.30
CA MET A 26 15.25 7.10 11.19
C MET A 26 15.27 7.89 9.88
N SER A 27 15.90 7.35 8.83
CA SER A 27 15.71 7.89 7.47
C SER A 27 14.28 7.64 6.96
N GLU A 28 13.85 8.38 5.95
CA GLU A 28 12.54 8.17 5.31
C GLU A 28 12.45 6.76 4.72
N GLU A 29 13.53 6.26 4.11
CA GLU A 29 13.64 4.91 3.55
C GLU A 29 13.55 3.85 4.65
N GLU A 30 14.25 4.06 5.77
CA GLU A 30 14.20 3.14 6.91
C GLU A 30 12.80 3.06 7.53
N VAL A 31 12.09 4.19 7.64
CA VAL A 31 10.70 4.20 8.10
C VAL A 31 9.82 3.40 7.16
N VAL A 32 9.99 3.58 5.85
CA VAL A 32 9.19 2.84 4.87
C VAL A 32 9.41 1.35 5.03
N GLU A 33 10.67 0.90 5.08
CA GLU A 33 10.97 -0.54 5.17
C GLU A 33 10.62 -1.14 6.54
N LYS A 34 11.01 -0.48 7.63
CA LYS A 34 11.01 -1.03 9.00
C LYS A 34 9.77 -0.67 9.81
N VAL A 35 8.98 0.32 9.37
CA VAL A 35 7.78 0.77 10.10
C VAL A 35 6.54 0.58 9.23
N LEU A 36 6.48 1.17 8.04
CA LEU A 36 5.27 1.16 7.22
C LEU A 36 5.04 -0.19 6.52
N LEU A 37 6.11 -0.78 6.00
CA LEU A 37 6.06 -2.04 5.25
C LEU A 37 6.48 -3.25 6.10
N GLU A 38 6.73 -3.07 7.41
CA GLU A 38 7.22 -4.11 8.32
C GLU A 38 6.38 -5.39 8.20
N LYS A 39 5.05 -5.21 8.23
CA LYS A 39 4.06 -6.29 8.23
C LYS A 39 3.62 -6.74 6.84
N GLN A 40 4.00 -6.02 5.78
CA GLN A 40 3.68 -6.44 4.41
C GLN A 40 4.77 -7.39 3.89
N ALA A 41 4.38 -8.60 3.48
CA ALA A 41 5.32 -9.55 2.91
C ALA A 41 5.82 -9.11 1.52
N VAL A 42 4.98 -8.41 0.76
CA VAL A 42 5.29 -7.93 -0.60
C VAL A 42 6.25 -6.72 -0.59
N LYS A 43 6.48 -6.09 0.58
CA LYS A 43 7.41 -4.96 0.78
C LYS A 43 7.24 -3.81 -0.22
N SER A 44 5.99 -3.52 -0.57
CA SER A 44 5.62 -2.37 -1.39
C SER A 44 4.23 -1.88 -1.00
N PHE A 45 4.00 -0.58 -1.18
CA PHE A 45 2.67 -0.01 -1.03
C PHE A 45 1.73 -0.56 -2.10
N VAL A 46 0.46 -0.71 -1.75
CA VAL A 46 -0.58 -1.06 -2.72
C VAL A 46 -0.85 0.16 -3.61
N PRO A 47 -0.64 0.08 -4.94
CA PRO A 47 -0.90 1.20 -5.83
C PRO A 47 -2.39 1.53 -5.90
N ILE A 48 -2.72 2.81 -6.07
CA ILE A 48 -4.11 3.29 -6.17
C ILE A 48 -4.82 2.65 -7.36
N GLU A 49 -4.09 2.43 -8.45
CA GLU A 49 -4.58 1.78 -9.67
C GLU A 49 -5.09 0.36 -9.37
N LYS A 50 -4.46 -0.37 -8.45
CA LYS A 50 -4.91 -1.71 -8.03
C LYS A 50 -6.21 -1.68 -7.24
N LEU A 51 -6.44 -0.63 -6.46
CA LEU A 51 -7.73 -0.39 -5.82
C LEU A 51 -8.81 -0.07 -6.86
N GLY A 52 -8.47 0.68 -7.90
CA GLY A 52 -9.36 0.93 -9.04
C GLY A 52 -9.70 -0.34 -9.82
N GLU A 53 -8.70 -1.18 -10.11
CA GLU A 53 -8.88 -2.45 -10.81
C GLU A 53 -9.80 -3.41 -10.04
N ILE A 54 -9.66 -3.54 -8.72
CA ILE A 54 -10.57 -4.39 -7.94
C ILE A 54 -12.00 -3.81 -7.91
N ALA A 55 -12.15 -2.48 -7.85
CA ALA A 55 -13.46 -1.86 -7.92
C ALA A 55 -14.15 -2.12 -9.27
N VAL A 56 -13.42 -2.01 -10.38
CA VAL A 56 -13.93 -2.34 -11.73
C VAL A 56 -14.27 -3.82 -11.83
N PHE A 57 -13.44 -4.70 -11.31
CA PHE A 57 -13.70 -6.14 -11.26
C PHE A 57 -15.00 -6.46 -10.50
N LEU A 58 -15.19 -5.85 -9.32
CA LEU A 58 -16.38 -6.07 -8.50
C LEU A 58 -17.65 -5.45 -9.10
N ALA A 59 -17.52 -4.42 -9.95
CA ALA A 59 -18.65 -3.80 -10.66
C ALA A 59 -19.03 -4.50 -11.97
N ALA A 60 -18.27 -5.52 -12.41
CA ALA A 60 -18.50 -6.20 -13.66
C ALA A 60 -19.80 -7.02 -13.66
N GLU A 61 -20.44 -7.18 -14.83
CA GLU A 61 -21.71 -7.90 -14.96
C GLU A 61 -21.65 -9.36 -14.47
N ASN A 62 -20.48 -9.99 -14.55
CA ASN A 62 -20.26 -11.35 -14.08
C ASN A 62 -20.01 -11.47 -12.56
N ALA A 63 -19.88 -10.35 -11.84
CA ALA A 63 -19.67 -10.32 -10.39
C ALA A 63 -20.98 -10.25 -9.58
N THR A 64 -22.16 -10.41 -10.22
CA THR A 64 -23.49 -10.22 -9.59
C THR A 64 -23.77 -11.07 -8.36
N THR A 65 -23.07 -12.19 -8.16
CA THR A 65 -23.20 -13.04 -6.97
C THR A 65 -22.10 -12.82 -5.93
N VAL A 66 -21.13 -11.96 -6.22
CA VAL A 66 -20.08 -11.57 -5.27
C VAL A 66 -20.65 -10.59 -4.26
N SER A 67 -21.04 -11.08 -3.09
CA SER A 67 -21.65 -10.28 -2.04
C SER A 67 -21.32 -10.85 -0.65
N GLY A 68 -21.30 -9.98 0.37
CA GLY A 68 -21.03 -10.36 1.76
C GLY A 68 -19.58 -10.80 2.06
N SER A 69 -18.67 -10.59 1.12
CA SER A 69 -17.26 -11.02 1.22
C SER A 69 -16.31 -9.84 1.39
N ILE A 70 -15.16 -10.09 2.03
CA ILE A 70 -14.05 -9.15 2.14
C ILE A 70 -13.00 -9.50 1.07
N PHE A 71 -12.57 -8.49 0.30
CA PHE A 71 -11.48 -8.60 -0.66
C PHE A 71 -10.26 -7.84 -0.14
N THR A 72 -9.30 -8.55 0.42
CA THR A 72 -8.12 -7.95 1.05
C THR A 72 -7.04 -7.61 0.03
N LEU A 73 -6.63 -6.34 -0.02
CA LEU A 73 -5.50 -5.85 -0.80
C LEU A 73 -4.52 -5.15 0.17
N ASP A 74 -3.63 -5.91 0.79
CA ASP A 74 -2.77 -5.40 1.87
C ASP A 74 -1.31 -5.88 1.78
N GLY A 75 -0.88 -6.44 0.65
CA GLY A 75 0.48 -6.97 0.51
C GLY A 75 0.76 -8.19 1.40
N ALA A 76 -0.28 -9.00 1.65
CA ALA A 76 -0.27 -10.16 2.53
C ALA A 76 -0.03 -9.82 4.01
N TRP A 77 -0.38 -8.61 4.44
CA TRP A 77 -0.34 -8.24 5.86
C TRP A 77 -1.22 -9.18 6.68
N SER A 78 -2.46 -9.43 6.26
CA SER A 78 -3.41 -10.25 7.01
C SER A 78 -3.10 -11.75 7.02
N ALA A 79 -2.05 -12.20 6.31
CA ALA A 79 -1.72 -13.62 6.17
C ALA A 79 -0.78 -14.16 7.28
N GLN A 80 -0.43 -13.30 8.24
CA GLN A 80 0.46 -13.61 9.36
C GLN A 80 -0.22 -14.44 10.46
#